data_AF-A7NPD3-F1
#
_entry.id   AF-A7NPD3-F1
#
_cell.length_a   1.000
_cell.length_b   1.000
_cell.length_c   1.000
_cell.angle_alpha   90.00
_cell.angle_beta   90.00
_cell.angle_gamma   90.00
#
_symmetry.space_group_name_H-M   'P 1'
#
loop_
_entity.id
_entity.type
_entity.pdbx_description
1 polymer ?
#
loop_
_entity_poly.entity_id
_entity_poly.type
_entity_poly.pdbx_seq_one_letter_code
_entity_poly.pdbx_strand_id
1 'polypeptide(L)' 'MVDPETKVGDILKRKLGRIKWATLEPGSPSWKEIAKLTWREIEEGVRQGKPGFSTIHKLLTDRRFDR' A
#
# COMPACT_ATOMS: atom_id res chain seq x y z
N MET A 1 1.34 13.29 -7.07
CA MET A 1 0.81 12.09 -7.73
C MET A 1 1.92 11.05 -7.69
N VAL A 2 1.65 9.83 -7.22
CA VAL A 2 2.67 8.76 -7.26
C VAL A 2 2.71 8.21 -8.68
N ASP A 3 3.89 8.09 -9.28
CA ASP A 3 4.00 7.53 -10.63
C ASP A 3 3.42 6.11 -10.65
N PRO A 4 2.54 5.76 -11.61
CA PRO A 4 1.84 4.48 -11.64
C PRO A 4 2.77 3.25 -11.61
N GLU A 5 3.98 3.38 -12.14
CA GLU A 5 4.99 2.32 -12.20
C GLU A 5 5.86 2.24 -10.93
N THR A 6 5.72 3.19 -9.99
CA THR A 6 6.46 3.17 -8.73
C THR A 6 6.14 1.92 -7.95
N LYS A 7 7.16 1.16 -7.56
CA LYS A 7 6.99 0.01 -6.66
C LYS A 7 6.58 0.49 -5.27
N VAL A 8 5.61 -0.19 -4.67
CA VAL A 8 5.17 0.12 -3.31
C VAL A 8 6.32 -0.01 -2.31
N GLY A 9 7.30 -0.89 -2.56
CA GLY A 9 8.53 -0.95 -1.79
C GLY A 9 9.27 0.39 -1.71
N ASP A 10 9.28 1.19 -2.79
CA ASP A 10 9.90 2.51 -2.81
C ASP A 10 9.05 3.57 -2.12
N ILE A 11 7.73 3.46 -2.21
CA ILE A 11 6.79 4.29 -1.43
C ILE A 11 7.03 4.05 0.07
N LEU A 12 7.10 2.78 0.49
CA LEU A 12 7.30 2.40 1.89
C LEU A 12 8.63 2.91 2.48
N LYS A 13 9.68 3.10 1.66
CA LYS A 13 10.94 3.72 2.13
C LYS A 13 10.75 5.16 2.59
N ARG A 14 9.81 5.89 1.97
CA ARG A 14 9.44 7.27 2.32
C ARG A 14 8.46 7.34 3.49
N LYS A 15 8.00 6.19 4.00
CA LYS A 15 7.03 6.09 5.10
C LYS A 15 7.69 5.73 6.44
N LEU A 16 7.03 6.09 7.53
CA LEU A 16 7.35 5.66 8.88
C LEU A 16 7.14 4.15 9.01
N GLY A 17 8.06 3.47 9.70
CA GLY A 17 8.00 2.01 9.87
C GLY A 17 6.71 1.52 10.53
N ARG A 18 6.08 2.36 11.36
CA ARG A 18 4.79 2.08 12.03
C ARG A 18 3.62 1.82 11.06
N ILE A 19 3.73 2.19 9.78
CA ILE A 19 2.73 1.84 8.76
C ILE A 19 2.54 0.31 8.67
N LYS A 20 3.61 -0.46 8.88
CA LYS A 20 3.57 -1.93 8.82
C LYS A 20 2.87 -2.56 10.01
N TRP A 21 2.62 -1.79 11.07
CA TRP A 21 1.91 -2.22 12.26
C TRP A 21 0.42 -1.91 12.18
N ALA A 22 -0.02 -1.20 11.14
CA ALA A 22 -1.43 -0.96 10.91
C ALA A 22 -2.17 -2.29 10.66
N THR A 23 -3.35 -2.42 11.26
CA THR A 23 -4.22 -3.58 11.08
C THR A 23 -4.65 -3.66 9.62
N LEU A 24 -4.33 -4.77 8.97
CA LEU A 24 -4.84 -5.13 7.66
C LEU A 24 -6.09 -6.00 7.85
N GLU A 25 -7.04 -5.89 6.92
CA GLU A 25 -8.25 -6.73 6.95
C GLU A 25 -7.87 -8.22 6.78
N PRO A 26 -8.66 -9.15 7.35
CA PRO A 26 -8.46 -10.57 7.09
C PRO A 26 -8.48 -10.88 5.58
N GLY A 27 -7.52 -11.68 5.10
CA GLY A 27 -7.36 -11.97 3.67
C GLY A 27 -6.62 -10.89 2.87
N SER A 28 -6.15 -9.83 3.52
CA SER A 28 -5.25 -8.85 2.89
C SER A 28 -3.91 -9.50 2.52
N PRO A 29 -3.30 -9.10 1.39
CA PRO A 29 -1.92 -9.46 1.10
C PRO A 29 -0.98 -8.86 2.15
N SER A 30 0.11 -9.56 2.43
CA SER A 30 1.13 -9.10 3.37
C SER A 30 1.90 -7.89 2.84
N TRP A 31 2.52 -7.11 3.73
CA TRP A 31 3.39 -6.00 3.33
C TRP A 31 4.56 -6.43 2.42
N LYS A 32 5.02 -7.69 2.52
CA LYS A 32 6.08 -8.23 1.64
C LYS A 32 5.58 -8.49 0.22
N GLU A 33 4.34 -8.94 0.07
CA GLU A 33 3.70 -9.15 -1.24
C GLU A 33 3.39 -7.81 -1.89
N ILE A 34 2.76 -6.91 -1.13
CA ILE A 34 2.43 -5.55 -1.57
C ILE A 34 3.67 -4.77 -2.01
N ALA A 35 4.81 -4.92 -1.33
CA ALA A 35 6.04 -4.22 -1.69
C ALA A 35 6.56 -4.54 -3.12
N LYS A 36 6.18 -5.69 -3.68
CA LYS A 36 6.55 -6.10 -5.05
C LYS A 36 5.64 -5.52 -6.12
N LEU A 37 4.45 -5.05 -5.73
CA LEU A 37 3.48 -4.45 -6.63
C LEU A 37 3.85 -3.01 -6.97
N THR A 38 3.38 -2.57 -8.12
CA THR A 38 3.37 -1.17 -8.56
C THR A 38 2.17 -0.44 -7.98
N TRP A 39 2.25 0.90 -7.96
CA TRP A 39 1.12 1.74 -7.54
C TRP A 39 -0.14 1.46 -8.37
N ARG A 40 0.01 1.29 -9.69
CA ARG A 40 -1.07 0.90 -10.60
C ARG A 40 -1.74 -0.41 -10.22
N GLU A 41 -0.98 -1.43 -9.82
CA GLU A 41 -1.54 -2.71 -9.38
C GLU A 41 -2.31 -2.59 -8.06
N ILE A 42 -1.90 -1.66 -7.18
CA ILE A 42 -2.67 -1.34 -5.98
C ILE A 42 -4.00 -0.70 -6.35
N GLU A 43 -3.99 0.33 -7.19
CA GLU A 43 -5.21 1.02 -7.65
C GLU A 43 -6.16 0.05 -8.37
N GLU A 44 -5.63 -0.83 -9.20
CA GLU A 44 -6.43 -1.86 -9.87
C GLU A 44 -7.02 -2.87 -8.87
N GLY A 45 -6.26 -3.27 -7.85
CA GLY A 45 -6.77 -4.12 -6.78
C GLY A 45 -7.87 -3.45 -5.95
N VAL A 46 -7.79 -2.14 -5.72
CA VAL A 46 -8.87 -1.34 -5.11
C VAL A 46 -10.09 -1.35 -6.01
N ARG A 47 -9.91 -1.10 -7.31
CA ARG A 47 -10.99 -1.08 -8.31
C ARG A 47 -11.72 -2.42 -8.43
N GLN A 48 -10.98 -3.53 -8.31
CA GLN A 48 -11.51 -4.90 -8.34
C GLN A 48 -12.11 -5.34 -7.00
N GLY A 49 -12.04 -4.52 -5.95
CA GLY A 49 -12.56 -4.88 -4.62
C GLY A 49 -11.79 -6.01 -3.94
N LYS A 50 -10.49 -6.15 -4.23
CA LYS A 50 -9.66 -7.18 -3.58
C LYS A 50 -9.54 -6.89 -2.08
N PRO A 51 -9.70 -7.89 -1.20
CA PRO A 51 -9.57 -7.72 0.25
C PRO A 51 -8.26 -7.02 0.63
N GLY A 52 -8.33 -6.03 1.52
CA GLY A 52 -7.16 -5.31 2.02
C GLY A 52 -6.60 -4.21 1.13
N PHE A 53 -6.80 -4.25 -0.19
CA PHE A 53 -6.19 -3.28 -1.11
C PHE A 53 -6.67 -1.85 -0.83
N SER A 54 -7.94 -1.66 -0.49
CA SER A 54 -8.49 -0.34 -0.10
C SER A 54 -7.80 0.21 1.16
N THR A 55 -7.60 -0.63 2.16
CA THR A 55 -6.90 -0.28 3.41
C THR A 55 -5.44 0.05 3.15
N ILE A 56 -4.74 -0.76 2.35
CA ILE A 56 -3.35 -0.52 1.96
C ILE A 56 -3.21 0.79 1.20
N HIS A 57 -4.08 1.05 0.22
CA HIS A 57 -4.09 2.30 -0.54
C HIS A 57 -4.28 3.52 0.39
N LYS A 58 -5.23 3.45 1.33
CA LYS A 58 -5.43 4.49 2.34
C LYS A 58 -4.19 4.71 3.20
N LEU A 59 -3.56 3.66 3.71
CA LEU A 59 -2.34 3.76 4.52
C LEU A 59 -1.16 4.36 3.75
N LEU A 60 -1.00 3.98 2.48
CA LEU A 60 0.08 4.50 1.63
C LEU A 60 -0.13 5.96 1.20
N THR A 61 -1.37 6.46 1.21
CA THR A 61 -1.69 7.85 0.90
C THR A 61 -1.83 8.74 2.14
N ASP A 62 -1.94 8.13 3.33
CA ASP A 62 -2.04 8.86 4.59
C ASP A 62 -0.70 9.53 4.96
N ARG A 63 -0.77 10.86 5.11
CA ARG A 63 0.36 11.72 5.44
C ARG A 63 0.87 11.52 6.87
N ARG A 64 0.06 10.94 7.76
CA ARG A 64 0.49 10.58 9.12
C ARG A 64 1.61 9.55 9.12
N PHE A 65 1.81 8.84 8.01
CA PHE A 65 2.91 7.89 7.84
C PHE A 65 4.03 8.44 6.98
N ASP A 66 4.00 9.69 6.51
CA ASP A 66 5.14 10.29 5.79
C ASP A 66 6.31 10.58 6.74
N ARG A 67 7.54 10.46 6.23
CA ARG A 67 8.76 10.93 6.88
C ARG A 67 9.06 12.38 6.55
#